data_AF-A0A350XVH9-F1
#
_entry.id   AF-A0A350XVH9-F1
#
_cell.length_a   1.000
_cell.length_b   1.000
_cell.length_c   1.000
_cell.angle_alpha   90.00
_cell.angle_beta   90.00
_cell.angle_gamma   90.00
#
_symmetry.space_group_name_H-M   'P 1'
#
loop_
_entity.id
_entity.type
_entity.pdbx_description
1 polymer ?
#
loop_
_entity_poly.entity_id
_entity_poly.type
_entity_poly.pdbx_seq_one_letter_code
_entity_poly.pdbx_strand_id
1 'polypeptide(L)'
;MKKLICILLCVTVLFSMSACNVQLNKTGDIKNVKVEKWEASKLYSDDEINSAIKAAEDYFKKEFGGCTLTKITYAGDTESLDETAYRKDNGYDCDKVIVLVSSFDTDSFGGGGLNPDSTYDNWKWIIGKKQGEKWEHIDHGYA
;
A
#
# COMPACT_ATOMS: atom_id res chain seq x y z
N MET A 1 49.02 -25.41 26.97
CA MET A 1 47.63 -25.29 27.46
C MET A 1 47.17 -23.85 27.77
N LYS A 2 48.05 -22.85 27.89
CA LYS A 2 47.62 -21.45 28.15
C LYS A 2 47.30 -20.62 26.90
N LYS A 3 47.92 -20.93 25.75
CA LYS A 3 47.68 -20.24 24.46
C LYS A 3 46.36 -20.63 23.76
N LEU A 4 45.82 -21.82 24.07
CA LEU A 4 44.53 -22.28 23.56
C LEU A 4 43.33 -21.68 24.34
N ILE A 5 43.54 -21.32 25.60
CA ILE A 5 42.50 -20.72 26.45
C ILE A 5 42.25 -19.25 26.05
N CYS A 6 43.29 -18.51 25.66
CA CYS A 6 43.13 -17.12 25.19
C CYS A 6 42.41 -17.01 23.84
N ILE A 7 42.57 -18.00 22.95
CA ILE A 7 41.91 -17.98 21.63
C ILE A 7 40.41 -18.30 21.77
N LEU A 8 40.03 -19.11 22.76
CA LEU A 8 38.62 -19.46 23.02
C LEU A 8 37.81 -18.32 23.67
N LEU A 9 38.48 -17.33 24.28
CA LEU A 9 37.85 -16.17 24.93
C LEU A 9 37.67 -14.96 24.00
N CYS A 10 38.38 -14.89 22.88
CA CYS A 10 38.25 -13.78 21.92
C CYS A 10 37.17 -14.03 20.85
N VAL A 11 36.79 -15.28 20.61
CA VAL A 11 35.81 -15.63 19.55
C VAL A 11 34.35 -15.51 20.03
N THR A 12 34.11 -15.47 21.34
CA THR A 12 32.75 -15.38 21.90
C THR A 12 32.17 -13.95 21.96
N VAL A 13 32.95 -12.93 21.60
CA VAL A 13 32.51 -11.51 21.65
C VAL A 13 31.91 -11.03 20.32
N LEU A 14 31.97 -11.82 19.24
CA LEU A 14 31.46 -11.43 17.92
C LEU A 14 30.01 -11.85 17.63
N PHE A 15 29.32 -12.50 18.56
CA PHE A 15 27.94 -12.97 18.37
C PHE A 15 26.89 -12.27 19.23
N SER A 16 27.20 -11.13 19.86
CA SER A 16 26.18 -10.24 20.40
C SER A 16 25.65 -9.29 19.32
N MET A 17 25.24 -9.83 18.17
CA MET A 17 24.16 -9.18 17.43
C MET A 17 22.91 -9.43 18.27
N SER A 18 22.63 -8.50 19.18
CA SER A 18 21.31 -8.36 19.77
C SER A 18 20.35 -8.17 18.60
N ALA A 19 19.82 -9.27 18.10
CA ALA A 19 18.61 -9.27 17.32
C ALA A 19 17.54 -8.75 18.28
N CYS A 20 17.39 -7.43 18.33
CA CYS A 20 16.11 -6.84 18.62
C CYS A 20 15.20 -7.43 17.53
N ASN A 21 14.57 -8.56 17.82
CA ASN A 21 13.51 -9.19 17.05
C ASN A 21 12.27 -8.27 17.13
N VAL A 22 12.44 -7.01 16.76
CA VAL A 22 11.33 -6.14 16.40
C VAL A 22 10.77 -6.79 15.16
N GLN A 23 9.70 -7.54 15.34
CA GLN A 23 8.97 -8.15 14.26
C GLN A 23 8.27 -7.03 13.50
N LEU A 24 9.01 -6.39 12.60
CA LEU A 24 8.45 -5.44 11.65
C LEU A 24 7.44 -6.22 10.81
N ASN A 25 6.17 -5.84 10.90
CA ASN A 25 5.13 -6.39 10.05
C ASN A 25 5.45 -6.02 8.61
N LYS A 26 5.97 -6.97 7.84
CA LYS A 26 6.42 -6.71 6.46
C LYS A 26 5.28 -6.56 5.44
N THR A 27 4.04 -6.74 5.88
CA THR A 27 2.85 -6.70 5.02
C THR A 27 1.76 -5.87 5.67
N GLY A 28 0.98 -5.17 4.85
CA GLY A 28 -0.23 -4.48 5.31
C GLY A 28 -1.35 -5.46 5.64
N ASP A 29 -2.16 -5.14 6.66
CA ASP A 29 -3.37 -5.90 6.99
C ASP A 29 -4.57 -5.37 6.19
N ILE A 30 -5.25 -6.28 5.50
CA ILE A 30 -6.44 -6.02 4.68
C ILE A 30 -7.63 -6.91 5.08
N LYS A 31 -7.58 -7.62 6.22
CA LYS A 31 -8.58 -8.64 6.57
C LYS A 31 -9.97 -8.07 6.86
N ASN A 32 -10.02 -6.85 7.42
CA ASN A 32 -11.25 -6.22 7.92
C ASN A 32 -11.59 -4.93 7.17
N VAL A 33 -11.14 -4.79 5.92
CA VAL A 33 -11.37 -3.60 5.11
C VAL A 33 -12.86 -3.43 4.88
N LYS A 34 -13.40 -2.27 5.27
CA LYS A 34 -14.75 -1.87 4.92
C LYS A 34 -14.75 -1.24 3.52
N VAL A 35 -15.23 -2.00 2.54
CA VAL A 35 -15.56 -1.43 1.22
C VAL A 35 -16.87 -0.65 1.36
N GLU A 36 -16.80 0.68 1.25
CA GLU A 36 -18.00 1.51 1.29
C GLU A 36 -18.70 1.55 -0.06
N LYS A 37 -20.02 1.69 -0.02
CA LYS A 37 -20.81 1.85 -1.23
C LYS A 37 -20.48 3.17 -1.90
N TRP A 38 -20.47 3.15 -3.23
CA TRP A 38 -20.33 4.31 -4.09
C TRP A 38 -21.64 4.59 -4.82
N GLU A 39 -21.77 5.83 -5.31
CA GLU A 39 -22.80 6.18 -6.28
C GLU A 39 -22.55 5.45 -7.60
N ALA A 40 -23.62 4.99 -8.25
CA ALA A 40 -23.52 4.22 -9.48
C ALA A 40 -22.72 5.00 -10.55
N SER A 41 -21.64 4.38 -11.01
CA SER A 41 -20.77 4.96 -12.02
C SER A 41 -21.40 4.87 -13.41
N LYS A 42 -21.20 5.91 -14.21
CA LYS A 42 -21.52 5.95 -15.64
C LYS A 42 -20.33 5.51 -16.51
N LEU A 43 -19.12 5.44 -15.93
CA LEU A 43 -17.87 5.14 -16.62
C LEU A 43 -17.41 3.70 -16.43
N TYR A 44 -17.67 3.13 -15.26
CA TYR A 44 -17.17 1.82 -14.85
C TYR A 44 -18.29 0.95 -14.33
N SER A 45 -18.20 -0.34 -14.64
CA SER A 45 -19.02 -1.34 -13.98
C SER A 45 -18.58 -1.55 -12.52
N ASP A 46 -19.48 -2.05 -11.68
CA ASP A 46 -19.13 -2.43 -10.30
C ASP A 46 -18.01 -3.48 -10.28
N ASP A 47 -17.95 -4.37 -11.26
CA ASP A 47 -16.87 -5.36 -11.40
C ASP A 47 -15.51 -4.71 -11.69
N GLU A 48 -15.47 -3.66 -12.53
CA GLU A 48 -14.25 -2.89 -12.77
C GLU A 48 -13.78 -2.16 -11.50
N ILE A 49 -14.70 -1.54 -10.77
CA ILE A 49 -14.40 -0.84 -9.51
C ILE A 49 -13.89 -1.82 -8.45
N ASN A 50 -14.56 -2.97 -8.28
CA ASN A 50 -14.11 -4.02 -7.36
C ASN A 50 -12.75 -4.59 -7.76
N SER A 51 -12.47 -4.73 -9.06
CA SER A 51 -11.15 -5.17 -9.55
C SER A 51 -10.07 -4.14 -9.24
N ALA A 52 -10.38 -2.85 -9.33
CA ALA A 52 -9.44 -1.78 -8.95
C ALA A 52 -9.19 -1.75 -7.44
N ILE A 53 -10.23 -1.94 -6.62
CA ILE A 53 -10.10 -2.09 -5.16
C ILE A 53 -9.19 -3.27 -4.83
N LYS A 54 -9.38 -4.40 -5.51
CA LYS A 54 -8.54 -5.59 -5.33
C LYS A 54 -7.06 -5.30 -5.64
N ALA A 55 -6.78 -4.57 -6.73
CA ALA A 55 -5.42 -4.17 -7.08
C ALA A 55 -4.79 -3.25 -6.01
N ALA A 56 -5.56 -2.30 -5.47
CA ALA A 56 -5.11 -1.44 -4.38
C ALA A 56 -4.82 -2.23 -3.09
N GLU A 57 -5.71 -3.14 -2.70
CA GLU A 57 -5.52 -4.01 -1.53
C GLU A 57 -4.29 -4.92 -1.67
N ASP A 58 -4.07 -5.49 -2.85
CA ASP A 58 -2.91 -6.35 -3.12
C ASP A 58 -1.60 -5.56 -3.04
N TYR A 59 -1.60 -4.33 -3.56
CA TYR A 59 -0.46 -3.42 -3.39
C TYR A 59 -0.27 -3.01 -1.93
N PHE A 60 -1.34 -2.62 -1.23
CA PHE A 60 -1.30 -2.25 0.19
C PHE A 60 -0.71 -3.38 1.03
N LYS A 61 -1.21 -4.59 0.86
CA LYS A 61 -0.71 -5.77 1.56
C LYS A 61 0.79 -5.99 1.34
N LYS A 62 1.29 -5.69 0.14
CA LYS A 62 2.69 -5.89 -0.23
C LYS A 62 3.61 -4.79 0.29
N GLU A 63 3.20 -3.53 0.16
CA GLU A 63 4.10 -2.38 0.33
C GLU A 63 3.84 -1.57 1.61
N PHE A 64 2.68 -1.74 2.27
CA PHE A 64 2.29 -0.97 3.46
C PHE A 64 2.45 -1.82 4.73
N GLY A 65 3.65 -2.39 4.91
CA GLY A 65 4.01 -3.10 6.14
C GLY A 65 3.79 -2.25 7.39
N GLY A 66 3.20 -2.84 8.43
CA GLY A 66 2.87 -2.15 9.68
C GLY A 66 1.63 -1.26 9.59
N CYS A 67 0.90 -1.29 8.46
CA CYS A 67 -0.34 -0.55 8.29
C CYS A 67 -1.55 -1.48 8.27
N THR A 68 -2.71 -0.97 8.69
CA THR A 68 -4.00 -1.67 8.65
C THR A 68 -5.00 -0.85 7.83
N LEU A 69 -5.42 -1.37 6.67
CA LEU A 69 -6.42 -0.73 5.83
C LEU A 69 -7.80 -0.90 6.48
N THR A 70 -8.48 0.21 6.79
CA THR A 70 -9.76 0.18 7.52
C THR A 70 -10.94 0.40 6.60
N LYS A 71 -10.78 1.25 5.57
CA LYS A 71 -11.84 1.62 4.64
C LYS A 71 -11.27 1.87 3.25
N ILE A 72 -12.05 1.53 2.22
CA ILE A 72 -11.78 1.94 0.83
C ILE A 72 -13.09 2.15 0.08
N THR A 73 -13.11 3.12 -0.84
CA THR A 73 -14.25 3.38 -1.72
C THR A 73 -13.80 3.98 -3.05
N TYR A 74 -14.69 3.93 -4.03
CA TYR A 74 -14.53 4.63 -5.30
C TYR A 74 -14.73 6.14 -5.12
N ALA A 75 -13.80 6.93 -5.66
CA ALA A 75 -13.81 8.39 -5.52
C ALA A 75 -14.88 9.08 -6.39
N GLY A 76 -15.43 8.36 -7.37
CA GLY A 76 -16.42 8.89 -8.31
C GLY A 76 -15.86 9.16 -9.70
N ASP A 77 -16.79 9.36 -10.63
CA ASP A 77 -16.50 9.49 -12.07
C ASP A 77 -15.69 10.74 -12.38
N THR A 78 -15.99 11.86 -11.73
CA THR A 78 -15.28 13.13 -11.98
C THR A 78 -13.79 13.00 -11.65
N GLU A 79 -13.46 12.53 -10.44
CA GLU A 79 -12.06 12.34 -10.02
C GLU A 79 -11.32 11.38 -10.96
N SER A 80 -11.98 10.29 -11.37
CA SER A 80 -11.39 9.28 -12.25
C SER A 80 -11.19 9.76 -13.69
N LEU A 81 -12.12 10.58 -14.19
CA LEU A 81 -12.02 11.18 -15.52
C LEU A 81 -10.92 12.25 -15.56
N ASP A 82 -10.86 13.11 -14.55
CA ASP A 82 -9.84 14.16 -14.43
C ASP A 82 -8.44 13.55 -14.33
N GLU A 83 -8.26 12.51 -13.50
CA GLU A 83 -6.99 11.79 -13.41
C GLU A 83 -6.64 11.09 -14.73
N THR A 84 -7.62 10.48 -15.42
CA THR A 84 -7.39 9.87 -16.74
C THR A 84 -6.87 10.91 -17.74
N ALA A 85 -7.45 12.10 -17.78
CA ALA A 85 -7.01 13.19 -18.66
C ALA A 85 -5.59 13.65 -18.30
N TYR A 86 -5.33 13.92 -17.03
CA TYR A 86 -3.99 14.29 -16.55
C TYR A 86 -2.92 13.28 -16.97
N ARG A 87 -3.18 11.98 -16.78
CA ARG A 87 -2.22 10.92 -17.12
C ARG A 87 -1.95 10.86 -18.62
N LYS A 88 -2.99 10.97 -19.45
CA LYS A 88 -2.82 11.00 -20.92
C LYS A 88 -2.01 12.22 -21.36
N ASP A 89 -2.31 13.39 -20.81
CA ASP A 89 -1.59 14.64 -21.13
C ASP A 89 -0.12 14.59 -20.70
N ASN A 90 0.21 13.79 -19.68
CA ASN A 90 1.57 13.58 -19.20
C ASN A 90 2.25 12.32 -19.76
N GLY A 91 1.69 11.70 -20.80
CA GLY A 91 2.33 10.61 -21.55
C GLY A 91 2.32 9.24 -20.85
N TYR A 92 1.46 9.04 -19.86
CA TYR A 92 1.27 7.72 -19.25
C TYR A 92 0.51 6.79 -20.20
N ASP A 93 0.97 5.55 -20.29
CA ASP A 93 0.35 4.50 -21.08
C ASP A 93 -0.81 3.84 -20.30
N CYS A 94 -1.93 4.55 -20.20
CA CYS A 94 -3.16 4.03 -19.60
C CYS A 94 -4.40 4.58 -20.32
N ASP A 95 -5.36 3.70 -20.62
CA ASP A 95 -6.59 4.09 -21.32
C ASP A 95 -7.65 4.59 -20.36
N LYS A 96 -7.69 4.00 -19.16
CA LYS A 96 -8.64 4.27 -18.09
C LYS A 96 -7.91 4.33 -16.76
N VAL A 97 -8.40 5.19 -15.87
CA VAL A 97 -7.95 5.29 -14.48
C VAL A 97 -9.16 5.29 -13.56
N ILE A 98 -9.11 4.48 -12.51
CA ILE A 98 -10.04 4.50 -11.38
C ILE A 98 -9.32 5.10 -10.18
N VAL A 99 -9.89 6.15 -9.61
CA VAL A 99 -9.41 6.75 -8.35
C VAL A 99 -10.19 6.14 -7.19
N LEU A 100 -9.48 5.63 -6.20
CA LEU A 100 -10.04 5.16 -4.93
C LEU A 100 -9.56 6.06 -3.80
N VAL A 101 -10.35 6.10 -2.73
CA VAL A 101 -10.01 6.81 -1.50
C VAL A 101 -10.10 5.84 -0.32
N SER A 102 -9.09 5.85 0.54
CA SER A 102 -9.03 4.97 1.71
C SER A 102 -8.73 5.69 3.01
N SER A 103 -8.98 4.96 4.11
CA SER A 103 -8.43 5.25 5.43
C SER A 103 -7.63 4.04 5.92
N PHE A 104 -6.51 4.28 6.60
CA PHE A 104 -5.69 3.24 7.22
C PHE A 104 -4.94 3.77 8.44
N ASP A 105 -4.56 2.87 9.34
CA ASP A 105 -3.79 3.18 10.54
C ASP A 105 -2.38 2.60 10.46
N THR A 106 -1.40 3.28 11.06
CA THR A 106 -0.02 2.79 11.22
C THR A 106 0.21 2.24 12.62
N ASP A 107 1.09 1.23 12.73
CA ASP A 107 1.52 0.72 14.03
C ASP A 107 2.57 1.63 14.70
N SER A 108 3.05 1.22 15.87
CA SER A 108 4.00 1.98 16.69
C SER A 108 5.38 2.16 16.08
N PHE A 109 5.70 1.44 15.00
CA PHE A 109 6.97 1.59 14.28
C PHE A 109 6.82 2.47 13.04
N GLY A 110 5.59 2.71 12.59
CA GLY A 110 5.32 3.27 11.27
C GLY A 110 5.72 2.30 10.15
N GLY A 111 5.56 2.74 8.91
CA GLY A 111 5.92 1.94 7.72
C GLY A 111 6.20 2.84 6.53
N GLY A 112 7.25 2.55 5.75
CA GLY A 112 7.47 3.19 4.45
C GLY A 112 7.57 4.73 4.45
N GLY A 113 8.00 5.37 5.55
CA GLY A 113 8.06 6.83 5.68
C GLY A 113 6.80 7.49 6.28
N LEU A 114 5.83 6.68 6.70
CA LEU A 114 4.64 7.12 7.42
C LEU A 114 4.93 7.30 8.91
N ASN A 115 4.20 8.22 9.55
CA ASN A 115 4.30 8.47 10.98
C ASN A 115 3.76 7.27 11.78
N PRO A 116 4.40 6.88 12.88
CA PRO A 116 3.86 5.86 13.77
C PRO A 116 2.57 6.31 14.45
N ASP A 117 1.76 5.35 14.90
CA ASP A 117 0.54 5.57 15.70
C ASP A 117 -0.40 6.65 15.10
N SER A 118 -0.56 6.64 13.78
CA SER A 118 -1.26 7.68 13.02
C SER A 118 -2.36 7.11 12.13
N THR A 119 -3.43 7.88 11.94
CA THR A 119 -4.49 7.59 10.97
C THR A 119 -4.30 8.45 9.73
N TYR A 120 -4.32 7.81 8.56
CA TYR A 120 -4.26 8.44 7.26
C TYR A 120 -5.62 8.33 6.60
N ASP A 121 -6.37 9.43 6.61
CA ASP A 121 -7.67 9.55 5.95
C ASP A 121 -7.53 10.16 4.56
N ASN A 122 -8.49 9.86 3.69
CA ASN A 122 -8.59 10.40 2.34
C ASN A 122 -7.36 10.12 1.45
N TRP A 123 -6.63 9.04 1.74
CA TRP A 123 -5.48 8.62 0.95
C TRP A 123 -5.93 8.14 -0.43
N LYS A 124 -5.37 8.70 -1.51
CA LYS A 124 -5.78 8.36 -2.88
C LYS A 124 -4.99 7.17 -3.41
N TRP A 125 -5.66 6.36 -4.21
CA TRP A 125 -5.07 5.29 -5.02
C TRP A 125 -5.39 5.53 -6.48
N ILE A 126 -4.38 5.52 -7.33
CA ILE A 126 -4.53 5.69 -8.76
C ILE A 126 -4.31 4.33 -9.43
N ILE A 127 -5.41 3.72 -9.87
CA ILE A 127 -5.41 2.39 -10.45
C ILE A 127 -5.66 2.50 -11.95
N GLY A 128 -4.66 2.15 -12.75
CA GLY A 128 -4.69 2.26 -14.20
C GLY A 128 -4.99 0.94 -14.89
N LYS A 129 -5.47 1.05 -16.13
CA LYS A 129 -5.63 -0.08 -17.02
C LYS A 129 -5.46 0.34 -18.48
N LYS A 130 -4.71 -0.48 -19.23
CA LYS A 130 -4.72 -0.46 -20.70
C LYS A 130 -5.82 -1.34 -21.26
N GLN A 131 -6.21 -1.12 -22.50
CA GLN A 131 -7.27 -1.85 -23.17
C GLN A 131 -6.95 -3.35 -23.20
N GLY A 132 -7.84 -4.15 -22.62
CA GLY A 132 -7.67 -5.60 -22.55
C GLY A 132 -6.76 -6.10 -21.42
N GLU A 133 -6.13 -5.22 -20.65
CA GLU A 133 -5.26 -5.60 -19.53
C GLU A 133 -6.00 -5.62 -18.18
N LYS A 134 -5.31 -6.04 -17.13
CA LYS A 134 -5.82 -6.00 -15.75
C LYS A 134 -5.62 -4.61 -15.15
N TRP A 135 -6.36 -4.31 -14.08
CA TRP A 135 -6.15 -3.11 -13.28
C TRP A 135 -4.87 -3.24 -12.46
N GLU A 136 -4.03 -2.21 -12.48
CA GLU A 136 -2.75 -2.18 -11.77
C GLU A 136 -2.57 -0.86 -11.02
N HIS A 137 -1.89 -0.93 -9.88
CA HIS A 137 -1.47 0.28 -9.16
C HIS A 137 -0.51 1.09 -10.03
N ILE A 138 -0.78 2.39 -10.17
CA ILE A 138 0.17 3.34 -10.77
C ILE A 138 0.79 4.23 -9.69
N ASP A 139 -0.05 4.81 -8.83
CA ASP A 139 0.40 5.79 -7.83
C ASP A 139 -0.53 5.83 -6.62
N HIS A 140 -0.08 6.44 -5.53
CA HIS A 140 -0.87 6.64 -4.32
C HIS A 140 -0.36 7.83 -3.49
N GLY A 141 -1.20 8.38 -2.63
CA GLY A 141 -0.79 9.42 -1.68
C GLY A 141 -1.80 10.55 -1.50
N TYR A 142 -1.29 11.64 -0.92
CA TYR A 142 -1.97 12.92 -0.94
C TYR A 142 -1.57 13.69 -2.21
N ALA A 143 -2.56 14.33 -2.82
CA ALA A 143 -2.36 15.27 -3.92
C ALA A 143 -1.90 16.64 -3.39
#